data_AF-A0A936EXB4-F1
#
_entry.id   AF-A0A936EXB4-F1
#
_cell.length_a   1.000
_cell.length_b   1.000
_cell.length_c   1.000
_cell.angle_alpha   90.00
_cell.angle_beta   90.00
_cell.angle_gamma   90.00
#
_symmetry.space_group_name_H-M   'P 1'
#
loop_
_entity.id
_entity.type
_entity.pdbx_description
1 polymer ?
#
loop_
_entity_poly.entity_id
_entity_poly.type
_entity_poly.pdbx_seq_one_letter_code
_entity_poly.pdbx_strand_id
1 'polypeptide(L)'
;MQQLSGLDASFLYLETPEMPMHVGAVNVYELPAGSKGKFITAVRKHLAARMPVLPALRRRLWWMPLNMANPAWVDAEPDLRRHVVPGHCRKGASLVDVELEVARLHCELLDRNLPLWKFHVFEDLAPGPDGSRRAAIYTQLHHAAVDGQAAVALANALLDLTPQPRAVPARPSRRGLVFKLEMTEMLRGVIANQAGKIASIIRGLPSTVGTLKNAATTVVSHSALLGGKKGSGNITLAPATPFNVSVTRGRAFASVSLPLQEVRELGHAHAATLNEMVLMLCSTALRRHYGKRRALPKKSMVAAVPITLRAKGDSASDNQASMSLISLGTNLADPLQRLAHIRAASAAMKSTMGSVKSILPTDFPSLGVPWLLEAATALYGKARVADRIPRWPTWSSPTCRGRRCRCTWPARKC
;
A
#
# COMPACT_ATOMS: atom_id res chain seq x y z
N MET A 1 -3.66 12.32 -22.58
CA MET A 1 -2.86 12.58 -21.36
C MET A 1 -3.83 12.66 -20.19
N GLN A 2 -3.59 11.96 -19.09
CA GLN A 2 -4.49 11.97 -17.91
C GLN A 2 -3.72 12.52 -16.71
N GLN A 3 -4.15 13.66 -16.16
CA GLN A 3 -3.49 14.25 -15.00
C GLN A 3 -3.71 13.37 -13.76
N LEU A 4 -2.70 13.26 -12.90
CA LEU A 4 -2.81 12.54 -11.63
C LEU A 4 -3.79 13.27 -10.70
N SER A 5 -4.56 12.49 -9.94
CA SER A 5 -5.33 13.01 -8.82
C SER A 5 -4.39 13.64 -7.78
N GLY A 6 -4.92 14.49 -6.90
CA GLY A 6 -4.13 15.05 -5.79
C GLY A 6 -3.56 13.95 -4.88
N LEU A 7 -4.33 12.89 -4.64
CA LEU A 7 -3.92 11.75 -3.84
C LEU A 7 -2.78 10.97 -4.52
N ASP A 8 -2.91 10.63 -5.80
CA ASP A 8 -1.87 9.89 -6.53
C ASP A 8 -0.57 10.69 -6.64
N ALA A 9 -0.68 12.00 -6.88
CA ALA A 9 0.46 12.90 -6.93
C ALA A 9 1.14 13.02 -5.56
N SER A 10 0.38 12.99 -4.45
CA SER A 10 0.95 13.06 -3.10
C SER A 10 1.96 11.95 -2.83
N PHE A 11 1.75 10.73 -3.35
CA PHE A 11 2.71 9.64 -3.22
C PHE A 11 4.06 9.96 -3.86
N LEU A 12 4.09 10.74 -4.95
CA LEU A 12 5.33 11.16 -5.60
C LEU A 12 6.08 12.23 -4.80
N TYR A 13 5.33 13.14 -4.17
CA TYR A 13 5.87 14.24 -3.37
C TYR A 13 6.31 13.81 -1.98
N LEU A 14 5.62 12.83 -1.39
CA LEU A 14 5.95 12.26 -0.09
C LEU A 14 7.14 11.28 -0.16
N GLU A 15 7.46 10.75 -1.35
CA GLU A 15 8.49 9.75 -1.53
C GLU A 15 9.89 10.32 -1.22
N THR A 16 10.60 9.58 -0.37
CA THR A 16 12.01 9.85 -0.01
C THR A 16 12.80 8.54 -0.06
N PRO A 17 14.14 8.57 -0.11
CA PRO A 17 14.93 7.35 0.01
C PRO A 17 14.65 6.54 1.28
N GLU A 18 14.27 7.20 2.37
CA GLU A 18 13.89 6.58 3.65
C GLU A 18 12.46 6.05 3.65
N MET A 19 11.58 6.57 2.78
CA MET A 19 10.19 6.19 2.61
C MET A 19 9.84 6.11 1.11
N PRO A 20 10.29 5.05 0.40
CA PRO A 20 9.83 4.77 -0.95
C PRO A 20 8.32 4.55 -0.97
N MET A 21 7.62 5.05 -2.00
CA MET A 21 6.16 4.96 -2.10
C MET A 21 5.74 3.94 -3.17
N HIS A 22 6.44 2.81 -3.22
CA HIS A 22 6.08 1.66 -4.05
C HIS A 22 5.53 0.50 -3.23
N VAL A 23 4.58 -0.23 -3.82
CA VAL A 23 4.12 -1.53 -3.32
C VAL A 23 4.98 -2.65 -3.87
N GLY A 24 5.08 -3.73 -3.09
CA GLY A 24 5.80 -4.93 -3.44
C GLY A 24 4.92 -6.16 -3.28
N ALA A 25 5.06 -7.13 -4.20
CA ALA A 25 4.46 -8.45 -4.05
C ALA A 25 5.48 -9.52 -4.45
N VAL A 26 5.58 -10.61 -3.69
CA VAL A 26 6.38 -11.79 -4.04
C VAL A 26 5.43 -12.91 -4.39
N ASN A 27 5.49 -13.39 -5.62
CA ASN A 27 4.71 -14.52 -6.09
C ASN A 27 5.65 -15.70 -6.32
N VAL A 28 5.37 -16.83 -5.67
CA VAL A 28 6.14 -18.07 -5.82
C VAL A 28 5.35 -19.03 -6.71
N TYR A 29 6.03 -19.63 -7.67
CA TYR A 29 5.43 -20.50 -8.67
C TYR A 29 6.12 -21.86 -8.67
N GLU A 30 5.33 -22.90 -8.82
CA GLU A 30 5.77 -24.25 -9.18
C GLU A 30 5.70 -24.37 -10.71
N LEU A 31 6.81 -24.77 -11.32
CA LEU A 31 6.91 -24.90 -12.77
C LEU A 31 6.38 -26.27 -13.21
N PRO A 32 5.53 -26.33 -14.25
CA PRO A 32 5.03 -27.60 -14.76
C PRO A 32 6.16 -28.56 -15.13
N ALA A 33 5.91 -29.86 -14.95
CA ALA A 33 6.84 -30.91 -15.36
C ALA A 33 7.22 -30.74 -16.84
N GLY A 34 8.52 -30.85 -17.14
CA GLY A 34 9.03 -30.69 -18.51
C GLY A 34 9.20 -29.24 -18.99
N SER A 35 8.99 -28.23 -18.14
CA SER A 35 9.26 -26.82 -18.48
C SER A 35 10.71 -26.61 -18.94
N LYS A 36 10.90 -26.23 -20.21
CA LYS A 36 12.21 -25.96 -20.83
C LYS A 36 12.52 -24.46 -20.89
N GLY A 37 13.80 -24.13 -20.90
CA GLY A 37 14.29 -22.74 -21.00
C GLY A 37 14.26 -21.97 -19.68
N LYS A 38 14.58 -20.68 -19.77
CA LYS A 38 14.61 -19.76 -18.62
C LYS A 38 13.22 -19.19 -18.35
N PHE A 39 12.79 -19.23 -17.09
CA PHE A 39 11.52 -18.69 -16.64
C PHE A 39 11.41 -17.18 -16.90
N ILE A 40 12.49 -16.42 -16.76
CA ILE A 40 12.49 -14.97 -17.09
C ILE A 40 12.10 -14.70 -18.55
N THR A 41 12.52 -15.56 -19.49
CA THR A 41 12.16 -15.44 -20.90
C THR A 41 10.66 -15.71 -21.11
N ALA A 42 10.11 -16.70 -20.41
CA ALA A 42 8.68 -16.98 -20.42
C ALA A 42 7.86 -15.82 -19.83
N VAL A 43 8.30 -15.23 -18.73
CA VAL A 43 7.67 -14.04 -18.11
C VAL A 43 7.64 -12.86 -19.07
N ARG A 44 8.76 -12.56 -19.73
CA ARG A 44 8.82 -11.48 -20.75
C ARG A 44 7.86 -11.74 -21.91
N LYS A 45 7.81 -12.97 -22.43
CA LYS A 45 6.88 -13.35 -23.50
C LYS A 45 5.41 -13.21 -23.06
N HIS A 46 5.10 -13.63 -21.83
CA HIS A 46 3.77 -13.53 -21.25
C HIS A 46 3.31 -12.07 -21.09
N LEU A 47 4.19 -11.21 -20.56
CA LEU A 47 3.91 -9.78 -20.43
C LEU A 47 3.74 -9.10 -21.78
N ALA A 48 4.58 -9.41 -22.77
CA ALA A 48 4.48 -8.86 -24.12
C ALA A 48 3.10 -9.16 -24.75
N ALA A 49 2.63 -10.40 -24.64
CA ALA A 49 1.34 -10.82 -25.19
C ALA A 49 0.14 -10.09 -24.53
N ARG A 50 0.26 -9.71 -23.25
CA ARG A 50 -0.81 -9.06 -22.48
C ARG A 50 -0.66 -7.55 -22.38
N MET A 51 0.46 -6.98 -22.84
CA MET A 51 0.76 -5.56 -22.78
C MET A 51 -0.36 -4.66 -23.33
N PRO A 52 -1.05 -4.99 -24.45
CA PRO A 52 -2.13 -4.15 -24.97
C PRO A 52 -3.30 -3.91 -23.99
N VAL A 53 -3.55 -4.85 -23.07
CA VAL A 53 -4.62 -4.75 -22.07
C VAL A 53 -4.13 -4.32 -20.69
N LEU A 54 -2.86 -3.91 -20.59
CA LEU A 54 -2.19 -3.51 -19.34
C LEU A 54 -1.84 -2.02 -19.35
N PRO A 55 -2.84 -1.11 -19.36
CA PRO A 55 -2.57 0.32 -19.45
C PRO A 55 -1.81 0.88 -18.25
N ALA A 56 -1.79 0.20 -17.10
CA ALA A 56 -0.98 0.61 -15.94
C ALA A 56 0.52 0.40 -16.17
N LEU A 57 0.90 -0.61 -16.96
CA LEU A 57 2.31 -0.91 -17.27
C LEU A 57 2.85 -0.12 -18.48
N ARG A 58 1.96 0.57 -19.21
CA ARG A 58 2.25 1.34 -20.41
C ARG A 58 2.22 2.85 -20.20
N ARG A 59 2.40 3.33 -18.97
CA ARG A 59 2.36 4.76 -18.67
C ARG A 59 3.63 5.16 -17.93
N ARG A 60 4.16 6.33 -18.29
CA ARG A 60 5.23 7.02 -17.55
C ARG A 60 4.76 8.39 -17.11
N LEU A 61 5.45 8.96 -16.13
CA LEU A 61 5.18 10.32 -15.67
C LEU A 61 5.65 11.36 -16.68
N TRP A 62 4.87 12.42 -16.78
CA TRP A 62 5.23 13.66 -17.44
C TRP A 62 5.03 14.82 -16.48
N TRP A 63 6.12 15.46 -16.08
CA TRP A 63 6.12 16.60 -15.15
C TRP A 63 5.66 17.87 -15.85
N MET A 64 4.82 18.66 -15.18
CA MET A 64 4.41 19.96 -15.69
C MET A 64 5.56 20.97 -15.57
N PRO A 65 5.73 21.89 -16.55
CA PRO A 65 6.70 22.96 -16.43
C PRO A 65 6.56 23.71 -15.11
N LEU A 66 7.68 23.96 -14.45
CA LEU A 66 7.76 24.63 -13.14
C LEU A 66 6.92 23.94 -12.04
N ASN A 67 6.48 22.69 -12.22
CA ASN A 67 5.60 21.98 -11.28
C ASN A 67 4.30 22.74 -10.94
N MET A 68 3.78 23.55 -11.89
CA MET A 68 2.57 24.40 -11.67
C MET A 68 1.29 23.60 -11.46
N ALA A 69 1.28 22.32 -11.81
CA ALA A 69 0.18 21.40 -11.57
C ALA A 69 0.70 19.97 -11.42
N ASN A 70 -0.16 19.07 -10.95
CA ASN A 70 0.20 17.66 -10.79
C ASN A 70 0.70 17.05 -12.11
N PRO A 71 1.66 16.11 -12.04
CA PRO A 71 2.16 15.41 -13.22
C PRO A 71 1.03 14.67 -13.93
N ALA A 72 1.26 14.30 -15.17
CA ALA A 72 0.31 13.56 -15.97
C ALA A 72 0.88 12.24 -16.47
N TRP A 73 -0.02 11.27 -16.66
CA TRP A 73 0.28 10.01 -17.33
C TRP A 73 0.30 10.20 -18.85
N VAL A 74 1.40 9.75 -19.46
CA VAL A 74 1.55 9.62 -20.91
C VAL A 74 1.78 8.17 -21.30
N ASP A 75 1.27 7.75 -22.46
CA ASP A 75 1.52 6.40 -22.96
C ASP A 75 3.01 6.22 -23.25
N ALA A 76 3.55 5.08 -22.86
CA ALA A 76 4.93 4.70 -23.08
C ALA A 76 5.00 3.18 -23.23
N GLU A 77 5.77 2.72 -24.22
CA GLU A 77 6.04 1.30 -24.38
C GLU A 77 7.21 0.89 -23.49
N PRO A 78 7.01 -0.03 -22.53
CA PRO A 78 8.08 -0.43 -21.64
C PRO A 78 9.07 -1.37 -22.35
N ASP A 79 10.36 -1.08 -22.22
CA ASP A 79 11.41 -2.04 -22.56
C ASP A 79 11.42 -3.18 -21.53
N LEU A 80 10.88 -4.34 -21.91
CA LEU A 80 10.77 -5.52 -21.04
C LEU A 80 12.14 -6.05 -20.57
N ARG A 81 13.24 -5.77 -21.26
CA ARG A 81 14.58 -6.17 -20.81
C ARG A 81 15.06 -5.32 -19.63
N ARG A 82 14.59 -4.06 -19.54
CA ARG A 82 14.88 -3.14 -18.43
C ARG A 82 13.93 -3.33 -17.25
N HIS A 83 12.67 -3.68 -17.52
CA HIS A 83 11.64 -3.79 -16.47
C HIS A 83 11.52 -5.21 -15.91
N VAL A 84 11.87 -6.25 -16.66
CA VAL A 84 11.89 -7.64 -16.19
C VAL A 84 13.32 -8.11 -16.14
N VAL A 85 13.91 -8.14 -14.95
CA VAL A 85 15.33 -8.39 -14.71
C VAL A 85 15.54 -9.60 -13.80
N PRO A 86 16.71 -10.26 -13.84
CA PRO A 86 17.00 -11.34 -12.91
C PRO A 86 17.08 -10.82 -11.46
N GLY A 87 16.55 -11.60 -10.52
CA GLY A 87 16.80 -11.47 -9.09
C GLY A 87 18.08 -12.21 -8.72
N HIS A 88 18.82 -11.70 -7.72
CA HIS A 88 20.11 -12.27 -7.34
C HIS A 88 19.94 -13.23 -6.16
N CYS A 89 20.00 -14.53 -6.43
CA CYS A 89 20.07 -15.58 -5.42
C CYS A 89 21.03 -16.70 -5.87
N ARG A 90 21.54 -17.46 -4.91
CA ARG A 90 22.29 -18.69 -5.22
C ARG A 90 21.34 -19.75 -5.77
N LYS A 91 21.87 -20.67 -6.58
CA LYS A 91 21.11 -21.84 -7.02
C LYS A 91 20.66 -22.66 -5.81
N GLY A 92 19.40 -23.08 -5.79
CA GLY A 92 18.79 -23.78 -4.65
C GLY A 92 18.46 -22.87 -3.47
N ALA A 93 18.39 -21.54 -3.68
CA ALA A 93 18.02 -20.59 -2.65
C ALA A 93 16.65 -20.90 -2.03
N SER A 94 16.57 -20.73 -0.71
CA SER A 94 15.34 -20.84 0.04
C SER A 94 14.46 -19.60 -0.16
N LEU A 95 13.20 -19.68 0.26
CA LEU A 95 12.32 -18.51 0.26
C LEU A 95 12.87 -17.39 1.16
N VAL A 96 13.57 -17.74 2.25
CA VAL A 96 14.22 -16.77 3.15
C VAL A 96 15.31 -15.99 2.41
N ASP A 97 16.08 -16.64 1.53
CA ASP A 97 17.09 -15.95 0.72
C ASP A 97 16.43 -14.96 -0.25
N VAL A 98 15.28 -15.34 -0.83
CA VAL A 98 14.47 -14.43 -1.67
C VAL A 98 13.93 -13.26 -0.85
N GLU A 99 13.42 -13.51 0.36
CA GLU A 99 12.92 -12.45 1.24
C GLU A 99 14.00 -11.42 1.60
N LEU A 100 15.24 -11.87 1.83
CA LEU A 100 16.39 -11.01 2.10
C LEU A 100 16.75 -10.15 0.88
N GLU A 101 16.76 -10.73 -0.32
CA GLU A 101 17.04 -9.96 -1.55
C GLU A 101 15.89 -9.01 -1.86
N VAL A 102 14.63 -9.40 -1.62
CA VAL A 102 13.46 -8.52 -1.74
C VAL A 102 13.57 -7.35 -0.78
N ALA A 103 13.99 -7.57 0.47
CA ALA A 103 14.22 -6.49 1.42
C ALA A 103 15.27 -5.48 0.90
N ARG A 104 16.34 -5.96 0.25
CA ARG A 104 17.34 -5.09 -0.39
C ARG A 104 16.76 -4.32 -1.58
N LEU A 105 16.07 -5.02 -2.48
CA LEU A 105 15.47 -4.45 -3.69
C LEU A 105 14.35 -3.45 -3.38
N HIS A 106 13.56 -3.69 -2.34
CA HIS A 106 12.47 -2.80 -1.93
C HIS A 106 12.97 -1.46 -1.37
N CYS A 107 14.28 -1.30 -1.16
CA CYS A 107 14.91 -0.01 -0.83
C CYS A 107 15.22 0.84 -2.09
N GLU A 108 15.24 0.23 -3.28
CA GLU A 108 15.60 0.91 -4.53
C GLU A 108 14.38 1.68 -5.07
N LEU A 109 14.56 2.99 -5.30
CA LEU A 109 13.55 3.84 -5.93
C LEU A 109 13.40 3.49 -7.42
N LEU A 110 12.18 3.57 -7.92
CA LEU A 110 11.88 3.42 -9.35
C LEU A 110 12.30 4.68 -10.12
N ASP A 111 12.88 4.51 -11.31
CA ASP A 111 13.22 5.62 -12.19
C ASP A 111 11.95 6.27 -12.74
N ARG A 112 11.73 7.53 -12.36
CA ARG A 112 10.53 8.30 -12.71
C ARG A 112 10.43 8.68 -14.18
N ASN A 113 11.49 8.48 -14.97
CA ASN A 113 11.48 8.69 -16.41
C ASN A 113 10.94 7.50 -17.20
N LEU A 114 10.81 6.35 -16.54
CA LEU A 114 10.31 5.10 -17.10
C LEU A 114 8.91 4.79 -16.57
N PRO A 115 8.18 3.84 -17.17
CA PRO A 115 7.03 3.24 -16.53
C PRO A 115 7.36 2.76 -15.12
N LEU A 116 6.54 3.16 -14.13
CA LEU A 116 6.85 3.01 -12.71
C LEU A 116 6.60 1.60 -12.16
N TRP A 117 7.25 0.61 -12.74
CA TRP A 117 7.17 -0.78 -12.28
C TRP A 117 8.44 -1.56 -12.62
N LYS A 118 8.74 -2.61 -11.85
CA LYS A 118 9.89 -3.48 -12.09
C LYS A 118 9.63 -4.88 -11.54
N PHE A 119 10.00 -5.89 -12.31
CA PHE A 119 9.84 -7.31 -11.98
C PHE A 119 11.24 -7.92 -11.83
N HIS A 120 11.51 -8.51 -10.68
CA HIS A 120 12.73 -9.27 -10.41
C HIS A 120 12.37 -10.76 -10.40
N VAL A 121 12.97 -11.50 -11.32
CA VAL A 121 12.68 -12.94 -11.51
C VAL A 121 13.77 -13.78 -10.87
N PHE A 122 13.40 -14.55 -9.86
CA PHE A 122 14.25 -15.50 -9.17
C PHE A 122 14.03 -16.88 -9.76
N GLU A 123 15.10 -17.46 -10.32
CA GLU A 123 15.07 -18.79 -10.93
C GLU A 123 15.82 -19.81 -10.04
N ASP A 124 15.57 -21.09 -10.29
CA ASP A 124 16.26 -22.21 -9.64
C ASP A 124 16.25 -22.15 -8.11
N LEU A 125 15.08 -21.85 -7.54
CA LEU A 125 14.84 -21.91 -6.10
C LEU A 125 14.88 -23.36 -5.61
N ALA A 126 15.01 -23.55 -4.29
CA ALA A 126 14.83 -24.85 -3.66
C ALA A 126 13.52 -25.50 -4.14
N PRO A 127 13.51 -26.81 -4.47
CA PRO A 127 12.32 -27.47 -5.03
C PRO A 127 11.12 -27.41 -4.08
N GLY A 128 9.92 -27.52 -4.65
CA GLY A 128 8.67 -27.64 -3.91
C GLY A 128 8.59 -28.93 -3.09
N PRO A 129 7.57 -29.07 -2.22
CA PRO A 129 7.36 -30.30 -1.45
C PRO A 129 7.21 -31.56 -2.31
N ASP A 130 6.73 -31.40 -3.54
CA ASP A 130 6.55 -32.43 -4.56
C ASP A 130 7.78 -32.64 -5.47
N GLY A 131 8.88 -31.93 -5.21
CA GLY A 131 10.09 -31.94 -6.03
C GLY A 131 10.01 -31.04 -7.26
N SER A 132 8.91 -30.30 -7.46
CA SER A 132 8.77 -29.37 -8.59
C SER A 132 9.82 -28.27 -8.56
N ARG A 133 10.27 -27.84 -9.76
CA ARG A 133 11.14 -26.66 -9.88
C ARG A 133 10.33 -25.44 -9.48
N ARG A 134 10.91 -24.56 -8.66
CA ARG A 134 10.27 -23.31 -8.25
C ARG A 134 10.99 -22.09 -8.79
N ALA A 135 10.19 -21.05 -9.04
CA ALA A 135 10.65 -19.71 -9.36
C ALA A 135 9.82 -18.69 -8.57
N ALA A 136 10.34 -17.48 -8.40
CA ALA A 136 9.58 -16.39 -7.80
C ALA A 136 9.69 -15.11 -8.62
N ILE A 137 8.66 -14.28 -8.54
CA ILE A 137 8.64 -12.94 -9.13
C ILE A 137 8.39 -11.96 -7.99
N TYR A 138 9.35 -11.08 -7.75
CA TYR A 138 9.12 -9.88 -6.96
C TYR A 138 8.69 -8.75 -7.90
N THR A 139 7.50 -8.25 -7.66
CA THR A 139 6.84 -7.20 -8.42
C THR A 139 6.86 -5.92 -7.60
N GLN A 140 7.49 -4.87 -8.12
CA GLN A 140 7.53 -3.54 -7.55
C GLN A 140 6.72 -2.59 -8.43
N LEU A 141 5.74 -1.88 -7.88
CA LEU A 141 4.97 -0.86 -8.60
C LEU A 141 4.83 0.39 -7.74
N HIS A 142 4.97 1.57 -8.33
CA HIS A 142 4.77 2.81 -7.58
C HIS A 142 3.28 3.03 -7.25
N HIS A 143 2.95 3.49 -6.04
CA HIS A 143 1.56 3.68 -5.60
C HIS A 143 0.76 4.60 -6.52
N ALA A 144 1.39 5.66 -7.04
CA ALA A 144 0.76 6.55 -8.01
C ALA A 144 0.28 5.85 -9.30
N ALA A 145 0.93 4.74 -9.69
CA ALA A 145 0.57 3.99 -10.90
C ALA A 145 -0.51 2.92 -10.64
N VAL A 146 -0.63 2.45 -9.40
CA VAL A 146 -1.50 1.33 -9.02
C VAL A 146 -2.09 1.56 -7.64
N ASP A 147 -3.39 1.83 -7.60
CA ASP A 147 -4.20 1.74 -6.38
C ASP A 147 -4.61 0.27 -6.08
N GLY A 148 -5.27 0.04 -4.95
CA GLY A 148 -5.67 -1.32 -4.53
C GLY A 148 -6.56 -2.06 -5.53
N GLN A 149 -7.36 -1.37 -6.34
CA GLN A 149 -8.21 -2.00 -7.36
C GLN A 149 -7.48 -2.19 -8.69
N ALA A 150 -6.63 -1.23 -9.07
CA ALA A 150 -5.72 -1.36 -10.19
C ALA A 150 -4.78 -2.56 -10.00
N ALA A 151 -4.39 -2.88 -8.75
CA ALA A 151 -3.61 -4.07 -8.42
C ALA A 151 -4.39 -5.37 -8.71
N VAL A 152 -5.68 -5.42 -8.36
CA VAL A 152 -6.56 -6.57 -8.65
C VAL A 152 -6.82 -6.70 -10.14
N ALA A 153 -7.09 -5.60 -10.84
CA ALA A 153 -7.28 -5.57 -12.28
C ALA A 153 -6.00 -6.04 -13.02
N LEU A 154 -4.83 -5.60 -12.54
CA LEU A 154 -3.52 -6.05 -13.03
C LEU A 154 -3.34 -7.57 -12.81
N ALA A 155 -3.66 -8.07 -11.62
CA ALA A 155 -3.58 -9.50 -11.32
C ALA A 155 -4.51 -10.32 -12.23
N ASN A 156 -5.77 -9.91 -12.42
CA ASN A 156 -6.73 -10.57 -13.30
C ASN A 156 -6.31 -10.50 -14.79
N ALA A 157 -5.61 -9.44 -15.18
CA ALA A 157 -5.09 -9.31 -16.53
C ALA A 157 -3.86 -10.21 -16.74
N LEU A 158 -3.02 -10.42 -15.71
CA LEU A 158 -1.79 -11.20 -15.80
C LEU A 158 -1.99 -12.69 -15.54
N LEU A 159 -2.89 -13.08 -14.66
CA LEU A 159 -3.07 -14.45 -14.18
C LEU A 159 -4.41 -15.00 -14.66
N ASP A 160 -4.44 -16.31 -14.87
CA ASP A 160 -5.64 -17.06 -15.21
C ASP A 160 -5.95 -18.05 -14.09
N LEU A 161 -7.23 -18.34 -13.86
CA LEU A 161 -7.69 -19.23 -12.78
C LEU A 161 -7.44 -20.72 -13.07
N THR A 162 -7.12 -21.05 -14.32
CA THR A 162 -6.85 -22.42 -14.77
C THR A 162 -5.46 -22.49 -15.41
N PRO A 163 -4.86 -23.69 -15.49
CA PRO A 163 -3.58 -23.88 -16.17
C PRO A 163 -3.64 -23.60 -17.67
N GLN A 164 -4.84 -23.59 -18.27
CA GLN A 164 -5.04 -23.31 -19.68
C GLN A 164 -5.15 -21.78 -19.88
N PRO A 165 -4.20 -21.14 -20.59
CA PRO A 165 -4.23 -19.70 -20.76
C PRO A 165 -5.47 -19.29 -21.55
N ARG A 166 -6.19 -18.27 -21.07
CA ARG A 166 -7.30 -17.70 -21.83
C ARG A 166 -6.79 -16.85 -22.98
N ALA A 167 -7.53 -16.82 -24.09
CA ALA A 167 -7.30 -15.83 -25.13
C ALA A 167 -7.63 -14.43 -24.56
N VAL A 168 -6.65 -13.53 -24.60
CA VAL A 168 -6.86 -12.14 -24.23
C VAL A 168 -7.11 -11.36 -25.53
N PRO A 169 -8.31 -10.80 -25.76
CA PRO A 169 -8.55 -10.00 -26.94
C PRO A 169 -7.71 -8.72 -26.86
N ALA A 170 -6.55 -8.76 -27.50
CA ALA A 170 -5.67 -7.62 -27.63
C ALA A 170 -6.32 -6.62 -28.60
N ARG A 171 -7.06 -5.64 -28.07
CA ARG A 171 -7.33 -4.43 -28.85
C ARG A 171 -6.09 -3.55 -28.72
N PRO A 172 -5.39 -3.23 -29.84
CA PRO A 172 -4.31 -2.26 -29.80
C PRO A 172 -4.84 -0.97 -29.17
N SER A 173 -4.09 -0.40 -28.24
CA SER A 173 -4.40 0.93 -27.72
C SER A 173 -4.45 1.89 -28.91
N ARG A 174 -5.61 2.49 -29.16
CA ARG A 174 -5.77 3.60 -30.13
C ARG A 174 -5.22 4.93 -29.57
N ARG A 175 -4.64 4.94 -28.36
CA ARG A 175 -4.01 6.14 -27.82
C ARG A 175 -2.74 6.37 -28.62
N GLY A 176 -2.75 7.37 -29.49
CA GLY A 176 -1.57 7.78 -30.22
C GLY A 176 -0.40 8.05 -29.27
N LEU A 177 0.81 7.76 -29.72
CA LEU A 177 2.04 8.24 -29.11
C LEU A 177 1.99 9.77 -29.19
N VAL A 178 1.46 10.43 -28.17
CA VAL A 178 1.41 11.89 -28.12
C VAL A 178 2.79 12.40 -27.74
N PHE A 179 3.68 12.44 -28.72
CA PHE A 179 4.84 13.33 -28.72
C PHE A 179 4.57 14.39 -29.78
N LYS A 180 4.68 15.66 -29.39
CA LYS A 180 4.27 16.90 -30.08
C LYS A 180 2.86 17.37 -29.71
N LEU A 181 2.71 17.91 -28.50
CA LEU A 181 1.96 19.17 -28.37
C LEU A 181 2.98 20.24 -28.03
N GLU A 182 2.86 21.41 -28.65
CA GLU A 182 3.61 22.58 -28.22
C GLU A 182 3.22 22.91 -26.77
N MET A 183 4.21 23.30 -25.96
CA MET A 183 4.07 23.65 -24.54
C MET A 183 2.89 24.61 -24.27
N THR A 184 2.58 25.47 -25.25
CA THR A 184 1.54 26.50 -25.25
C THR A 184 0.12 25.92 -25.28
N GLU A 185 -0.15 24.92 -26.11
CA GLU A 185 -1.47 24.27 -26.21
C GLU A 185 -1.79 23.46 -24.95
N MET A 186 -0.78 22.82 -24.35
CA MET A 186 -0.92 22.11 -23.08
C MET A 186 -1.20 23.06 -21.92
N LEU A 187 -0.49 24.18 -21.83
CA LEU A 187 -0.72 25.18 -20.77
C LEU A 187 -2.13 25.74 -20.86
N ARG A 188 -2.62 26.02 -22.09
CA ARG A 188 -4.02 26.44 -22.32
C ARG A 188 -5.02 25.37 -21.92
N GLY A 189 -4.79 24.10 -22.26
CA GLY A 189 -5.69 23.00 -21.89
C GLY A 189 -5.75 22.75 -20.38
N VAL A 190 -4.62 22.86 -19.68
CA VAL A 190 -4.56 22.75 -18.21
C VAL A 190 -5.26 23.92 -17.54
N ILE A 191 -5.00 25.15 -17.98
CA ILE A 191 -5.67 26.35 -17.45
C ILE A 191 -7.18 26.28 -17.73
N ALA A 192 -7.61 25.86 -18.91
CA ALA A 192 -9.02 25.76 -19.27
C ALA A 192 -9.76 24.69 -18.46
N ASN A 193 -9.19 23.49 -18.30
CA ASN A 193 -9.78 22.43 -17.46
C ASN A 193 -9.81 22.82 -15.98
N GLN A 194 -8.79 23.54 -15.49
CA GLN A 194 -8.74 24.03 -14.12
C GLN A 194 -9.73 25.18 -13.89
N ALA A 195 -9.85 26.12 -14.84
CA ALA A 195 -10.84 27.20 -14.79
C ALA A 195 -12.26 26.63 -14.80
N GLY A 196 -12.51 25.56 -15.57
CA GLY A 196 -13.79 24.83 -15.54
C GLY A 196 -14.12 24.25 -14.16
N LYS A 197 -13.14 23.61 -13.49
CA LYS A 197 -13.30 23.02 -12.15
C LYS A 197 -13.44 24.07 -11.04
N ILE A 198 -12.65 25.15 -11.09
CA ILE A 198 -12.78 26.28 -10.17
C ILE A 198 -14.12 26.97 -10.38
N ALA A 199 -14.54 27.18 -11.62
CA ALA A 199 -15.84 27.76 -11.93
C ALA A 199 -17.00 26.86 -11.49
N SER A 200 -16.87 25.53 -11.50
CA SER A 200 -17.90 24.63 -10.95
C SER A 200 -17.95 24.65 -9.41
N ILE A 201 -16.81 24.86 -8.74
CA ILE A 201 -16.75 25.02 -7.29
C ILE A 201 -17.37 26.37 -6.90
N ILE A 202 -16.97 27.46 -7.56
CA ILE A 202 -17.52 28.80 -7.33
C ILE A 202 -19.02 28.85 -7.64
N ARG A 203 -19.49 28.19 -8.70
CA ARG A 203 -20.93 28.06 -9.00
C ARG A 203 -21.68 27.13 -8.04
N GLY A 204 -20.98 26.19 -7.40
CA GLY A 204 -21.54 25.29 -6.40
C GLY A 204 -21.53 25.85 -4.97
N LEU A 205 -20.82 26.95 -4.71
CA LEU A 205 -20.94 27.71 -3.47
C LEU A 205 -22.19 28.60 -3.54
N PRO A 206 -23.21 28.40 -2.68
CA PRO A 206 -24.30 29.36 -2.58
C PRO A 206 -23.71 30.69 -2.12
N SER A 207 -23.93 31.74 -2.91
CA SER A 207 -23.46 33.12 -2.66
C SER A 207 -24.05 33.67 -1.37
N THR A 208 -23.48 33.29 -0.24
CA THR A 208 -23.87 33.77 1.09
C THR A 208 -22.62 34.26 1.79
N VAL A 209 -22.49 35.58 1.84
CA VAL A 209 -21.38 36.37 2.41
C VAL A 209 -21.22 36.18 3.94
N GLY A 210 -21.86 35.17 4.54
CA GLY A 210 -21.84 34.88 5.98
C GLY A 210 -20.90 33.75 6.43
N THR A 211 -20.34 32.95 5.53
CA THR A 211 -19.65 31.68 5.89
C THR A 211 -18.22 31.83 6.42
N LEU A 212 -17.58 33.00 6.30
CA LEU A 212 -16.22 33.21 6.81
C LEU A 212 -16.16 33.23 8.35
N LYS A 213 -17.24 33.65 9.03
CA LYS A 213 -17.34 33.59 10.50
C LYS A 213 -17.43 32.14 11.01
N ASN A 214 -18.06 31.26 10.24
CA ASN A 214 -18.26 29.87 10.65
C ASN A 214 -17.00 29.02 10.47
N ALA A 215 -16.12 29.36 9.53
CA ALA A 215 -14.84 28.65 9.37
C ALA A 215 -13.93 28.86 10.60
N ALA A 216 -13.89 30.06 11.16
CA ALA A 216 -13.15 30.35 12.39
C ALA A 216 -13.75 29.59 13.61
N THR A 217 -15.08 29.47 13.71
CA THR A 217 -15.71 28.69 14.80
C THR A 217 -15.54 27.19 14.64
N THR A 218 -15.46 26.66 13.41
CA THR A 218 -15.22 25.22 13.16
C THR A 218 -13.79 24.80 13.56
N VAL A 219 -12.80 25.67 13.36
CA VAL A 219 -11.42 25.43 13.84
C VAL A 219 -11.34 25.47 15.38
N VAL A 220 -12.13 26.34 16.02
CA VAL A 220 -12.27 26.39 17.49
C VAL A 220 -13.05 25.19 18.04
N SER A 221 -14.00 24.64 17.28
CA SER A 221 -14.76 23.44 17.65
C SER A 221 -13.91 22.17 17.54
N HIS A 222 -12.96 22.12 16.61
CA HIS A 222 -11.98 21.04 16.52
C HIS A 222 -10.92 21.07 17.64
N SER A 223 -10.66 22.24 18.24
CA SER A 223 -9.83 22.33 19.45
C SER A 223 -10.61 22.04 20.73
N ALA A 224 -11.92 22.28 20.77
CA ALA A 224 -12.79 21.83 21.87
C ALA A 224 -12.98 20.30 21.91
N LEU A 225 -12.85 19.60 20.77
CA LEU A 225 -12.76 18.12 20.70
C LEU A 225 -11.47 17.55 21.31
N LEU A 226 -10.45 18.38 21.54
CA LEU A 226 -9.18 18.01 22.17
C LEU A 226 -9.12 18.37 23.67
N GLY A 227 -10.11 19.09 24.20
CA GLY A 227 -10.12 19.57 25.57
C GLY A 227 -11.52 19.80 26.10
N GLY A 228 -12.25 18.74 26.46
CA GLY A 228 -13.54 18.91 27.10
C GLY A 228 -14.34 17.63 27.34
N LYS A 229 -14.35 17.21 28.61
CA LYS A 229 -15.25 16.22 29.26
C LYS A 229 -15.09 14.74 28.88
N LYS A 230 -15.05 13.92 29.93
CA LYS A 230 -15.05 12.45 29.95
C LYS A 230 -16.28 11.89 29.22
N GLY A 231 -16.21 11.80 27.90
CA GLY A 231 -17.07 10.95 27.08
C GLY A 231 -16.33 9.65 26.77
N SER A 232 -17.01 8.51 26.81
CA SER A 232 -16.47 7.16 26.56
C SER A 232 -16.07 6.90 25.09
N GLY A 233 -15.65 7.92 24.35
CA GLY A 233 -15.09 7.81 23.02
C GLY A 233 -13.60 7.49 23.10
N ASN A 234 -13.25 6.23 22.87
CA ASN A 234 -11.87 5.74 22.76
C ASN A 234 -11.14 6.33 21.52
N ILE A 235 -10.88 7.65 21.49
CA ILE A 235 -9.65 8.13 20.83
C ILE A 235 -8.51 7.79 21.79
N THR A 236 -8.25 6.50 21.97
CA THR A 236 -7.15 6.03 22.80
C THR A 236 -5.89 6.38 22.01
N LEU A 237 -5.16 7.42 22.43
CA LEU A 237 -3.82 7.69 21.90
C LEU A 237 -3.02 6.37 21.90
N ALA A 238 -2.56 5.96 20.72
CA ALA A 238 -1.74 4.76 20.58
C ALA A 238 -0.49 4.92 21.47
N PRO A 239 -0.03 3.85 22.15
CA PRO A 239 1.19 3.93 22.94
C PRO A 239 2.38 4.29 22.05
N ALA A 240 3.36 5.02 22.60
CA ALA A 240 4.63 5.20 21.92
C ALA A 240 5.31 3.83 21.76
N THR A 241 5.70 3.50 20.54
CA THR A 241 6.44 2.28 20.24
C THR A 241 7.62 2.58 19.31
N PRO A 242 8.67 1.74 19.30
CA PRO A 242 9.70 1.73 18.26
C PRO A 242 9.18 1.57 16.82
N PHE A 243 7.90 1.28 16.61
CA PHE A 243 7.24 1.32 15.29
C PHE A 243 6.70 2.71 14.91
N ASN A 244 6.89 3.75 15.75
CA ASN A 244 6.36 5.09 15.51
C ASN A 244 7.46 6.15 15.64
N VAL A 245 8.58 5.93 14.95
CA VAL A 245 9.77 6.81 14.93
C VAL A 245 10.22 7.04 13.50
N SER A 246 11.07 8.04 13.27
CA SER A 246 11.72 8.22 11.96
C SER A 246 12.50 6.96 11.54
N VAL A 247 12.26 6.49 10.31
CA VAL A 247 12.85 5.26 9.77
C VAL A 247 14.11 5.53 8.97
N THR A 248 14.92 4.48 8.78
CA THR A 248 16.04 4.48 7.84
C THR A 248 15.60 3.94 6.47
N ARG A 249 16.50 3.99 5.48
CA ARG A 249 16.30 3.34 4.18
C ARG A 249 16.18 1.82 4.25
N GLY A 250 16.82 1.20 5.25
CA GLY A 250 16.82 -0.26 5.40
C GLY A 250 15.41 -0.83 5.50
N ARG A 251 15.17 -1.96 4.83
CA ARG A 251 13.93 -2.72 4.93
C ARG A 251 14.23 -4.13 5.42
N ALA A 252 13.22 -4.71 6.07
CA ALA A 252 13.18 -6.13 6.38
C ALA A 252 11.84 -6.63 5.84
N PHE A 253 11.88 -7.76 5.15
CA PHE A 253 10.70 -8.43 4.61
C PHE A 253 10.70 -9.86 5.10
N ALA A 254 9.52 -10.35 5.48
CA ALA A 254 9.29 -11.72 5.91
C ALA A 254 7.85 -12.08 5.58
N SER A 255 7.63 -13.32 5.17
CA SER A 255 6.31 -13.86 4.87
C SER A 255 6.07 -15.16 5.63
N VAL A 256 4.80 -15.52 5.80
CA VAL A 256 4.40 -16.80 6.37
C VAL A 256 3.09 -17.23 5.73
N SER A 257 2.97 -18.53 5.44
CA SER A 257 1.73 -19.14 4.96
C SER A 257 1.07 -19.87 6.12
N LEU A 258 -0.23 -19.65 6.30
CA LEU A 258 -1.05 -20.32 7.32
C LEU A 258 -2.19 -21.06 6.63
N PRO A 259 -2.56 -22.27 7.07
CA PRO A 259 -3.66 -23.04 6.49
C PRO A 259 -4.99 -22.31 6.70
N LEU A 260 -5.61 -21.85 5.61
CA LEU A 260 -6.83 -21.02 5.69
C LEU A 260 -7.99 -21.76 6.37
N GLN A 261 -8.11 -23.06 6.13
CA GLN A 261 -9.16 -23.89 6.71
C GLN A 261 -9.03 -23.95 8.23
N GLU A 262 -7.85 -24.28 8.75
CA GLU A 262 -7.60 -24.36 10.19
C GLU A 262 -7.86 -23.02 10.89
N VAL A 263 -7.41 -21.90 10.30
CA VAL A 263 -7.66 -20.57 10.85
C VAL A 263 -9.16 -20.24 10.89
N ARG A 264 -9.92 -20.66 9.86
CA ARG A 264 -11.37 -20.48 9.83
C ARG A 264 -12.05 -21.34 10.89
N GLU A 265 -11.72 -22.62 10.99
CA GLU A 265 -12.30 -23.54 11.96
C GLU A 265 -12.05 -23.06 13.40
N LEU A 266 -10.83 -22.63 13.71
CA LEU A 266 -10.50 -22.03 15.01
C LEU A 266 -11.29 -20.73 15.27
N GLY A 267 -11.47 -19.91 14.24
CA GLY A 267 -12.32 -18.73 14.32
C GLY A 267 -13.76 -19.08 14.70
N HIS A 268 -14.37 -20.06 14.02
CA HIS A 268 -15.74 -20.51 14.32
C HIS A 268 -15.85 -21.05 15.75
N ALA A 269 -14.89 -21.86 16.20
CA ALA A 269 -14.86 -22.40 17.57
C ALA A 269 -14.84 -21.32 18.65
N HIS A 270 -14.35 -20.11 18.35
CA HIS A 270 -14.31 -18.96 19.26
C HIS A 270 -15.24 -17.81 18.86
N ALA A 271 -16.21 -18.07 17.97
CA ALA A 271 -17.15 -17.08 17.45
C ALA A 271 -16.46 -15.80 16.89
N ALA A 272 -15.28 -15.98 16.30
CA ALA A 272 -14.45 -14.94 15.68
C ALA A 272 -14.43 -15.10 14.16
N THR A 273 -14.47 -13.97 13.46
CA THR A 273 -14.31 -13.90 12.01
C THR A 273 -12.85 -14.10 11.60
N LEU A 274 -12.61 -14.43 10.32
CA LEU A 274 -11.26 -14.57 9.78
C LEU A 274 -10.39 -13.32 10.01
N ASN A 275 -10.95 -12.11 9.83
CA ASN A 275 -10.23 -10.86 10.04
C ASN A 275 -9.85 -10.66 11.52
N GLU A 276 -10.73 -11.04 12.45
CA GLU A 276 -10.43 -10.99 13.89
C GLU A 276 -9.34 -11.99 14.27
N MET A 277 -9.32 -13.17 13.64
CA MET A 277 -8.23 -14.15 13.80
C MET A 277 -6.90 -13.61 13.28
N VAL A 278 -6.89 -12.93 12.13
CA VAL A 278 -5.68 -12.26 11.62
C VAL A 278 -5.20 -11.16 12.57
N LEU A 279 -6.11 -10.32 13.08
CA LEU A 279 -5.76 -9.31 14.09
C LEU A 279 -5.21 -9.93 15.37
N MET A 280 -5.76 -11.07 15.79
CA MET A 280 -5.28 -11.84 16.94
C MET A 280 -3.87 -12.39 16.73
N LEU A 281 -3.56 -12.89 15.53
CA LEU A 281 -2.22 -13.33 15.15
C LEU A 281 -1.22 -12.16 15.18
N CYS A 282 -1.57 -11.03 14.56
CA CYS A 282 -0.75 -9.80 14.59
C CYS A 282 -0.52 -9.32 16.03
N SER A 283 -1.59 -9.24 16.83
CA SER A 283 -1.53 -8.85 18.24
C SER A 283 -0.59 -9.75 19.04
N THR A 284 -0.72 -11.07 18.86
CA THR A 284 0.10 -12.06 19.56
C THR A 284 1.57 -11.98 19.12
N ALA A 285 1.84 -11.81 17.83
CA ALA A 285 3.20 -11.63 17.31
C ALA A 285 3.86 -10.36 17.86
N LEU A 286 3.15 -9.23 17.84
CA LEU A 286 3.62 -7.95 18.40
C LEU A 286 3.89 -8.07 19.90
N ARG A 287 2.95 -8.66 20.66
CA ARG A 287 3.12 -8.89 22.10
C ARG A 287 4.36 -9.73 22.39
N ARG A 288 4.56 -10.84 21.67
CA ARG A 288 5.74 -11.71 21.82
C ARG A 288 7.02 -10.97 21.47
N HIS A 289 7.02 -10.20 20.38
CA HIS A 289 8.18 -9.41 19.95
C HIS A 289 8.61 -8.39 21.02
N TYR A 290 7.67 -7.60 21.54
CA TYR A 290 7.95 -6.61 22.57
C TYR A 290 8.22 -7.21 23.95
N GLY A 291 7.56 -8.32 24.29
CA GLY A 291 7.82 -9.08 25.52
C GLY A 291 9.26 -9.58 25.59
N LYS A 292 9.78 -10.15 24.49
CA LYS A 292 11.18 -10.59 24.38
C LYS A 292 12.19 -9.46 24.61
N ARG A 293 11.82 -8.23 24.28
CA ARG A 293 12.66 -7.03 24.44
C ARG A 293 12.38 -6.26 25.74
N ARG A 294 11.51 -6.79 26.63
CA ARG A 294 11.03 -6.11 27.84
C ARG A 294 10.51 -4.69 27.59
N ALA A 295 9.94 -4.47 26.40
CA ALA A 295 9.51 -3.16 25.91
C ALA A 295 8.01 -3.14 25.56
N LEU A 296 7.23 -4.05 26.14
CA LEU A 296 5.80 -4.12 25.92
C LEU A 296 5.10 -2.92 26.59
N PRO A 297 4.35 -2.09 25.84
CA PRO A 297 3.63 -0.97 26.43
C PRO A 297 2.54 -1.43 27.42
N LYS A 298 2.30 -0.63 28.46
CA LYS A 298 1.21 -0.86 29.41
C LYS A 298 -0.18 -0.75 28.75
N LYS A 299 -0.32 0.16 27.79
CA LYS A 299 -1.54 0.32 26.97
C LYS A 299 -1.51 -0.65 25.79
N SER A 300 -2.69 -1.06 25.34
CA SER A 300 -2.86 -1.82 24.10
C SER A 300 -2.32 -1.03 22.90
N MET A 301 -1.58 -1.69 22.00
CA MET A 301 -1.26 -1.14 20.69
C MET A 301 -2.53 -1.06 19.82
N VAL A 302 -2.54 -0.11 18.88
CA VAL A 302 -3.68 0.18 18.01
C VAL A 302 -3.26 -0.07 16.57
N ALA A 303 -4.07 -0.82 15.83
CA ALA A 303 -3.91 -1.03 14.40
C ALA A 303 -4.80 -0.04 13.62
N ALA A 304 -4.23 0.56 12.58
CA ALA A 304 -5.00 1.24 11.55
C ALA A 304 -5.40 0.20 10.48
N VAL A 305 -6.69 -0.04 10.33
CA VAL A 305 -7.24 -1.07 9.44
C VAL A 305 -8.12 -0.38 8.39
N PRO A 306 -7.77 -0.48 7.09
CA PRO A 306 -8.61 0.03 6.04
C PRO A 306 -9.87 -0.83 5.93
N ILE A 307 -11.02 -0.17 5.76
CA ILE A 307 -12.30 -0.84 5.53
C ILE A 307 -12.94 -0.30 4.27
N THR A 308 -13.58 -1.21 3.54
CA THR A 308 -14.29 -0.89 2.30
C THR A 308 -15.63 -0.25 2.63
N LEU A 309 -15.88 0.97 2.14
CA LEU A 309 -17.18 1.65 2.30
C LEU A 309 -18.23 1.25 1.25
N ARG A 310 -17.88 0.40 0.28
CA ARG A 310 -18.74 0.03 -0.85
C ARG A 310 -20.02 -0.69 -0.42
N ALA A 311 -21.13 -0.38 -1.09
CA ALA A 311 -22.30 -1.26 -1.12
C ALA A 311 -22.03 -2.45 -2.05
N LYS A 312 -22.70 -3.60 -1.83
CA LYS A 312 -22.62 -4.73 -2.77
C LYS A 312 -23.13 -4.27 -4.15
N GLY A 313 -22.28 -4.33 -5.19
CA GLY A 313 -22.67 -4.08 -6.59
C GLY A 313 -22.00 -2.90 -7.30
N ASP A 314 -21.16 -2.10 -6.63
CA ASP A 314 -20.51 -0.93 -7.25
C ASP A 314 -19.15 -1.28 -7.90
N SER A 315 -18.98 -0.90 -9.18
CA SER A 315 -17.81 -1.16 -10.03
C SER A 315 -16.96 0.07 -10.33
N ALA A 316 -17.26 1.22 -9.71
CA ALA A 316 -16.50 2.45 -9.90
C ALA A 316 -15.05 2.36 -9.35
N SER A 317 -14.12 2.94 -10.10
CA SER A 317 -12.68 3.00 -9.79
C SER A 317 -12.35 4.24 -8.95
N ASP A 318 -12.94 4.33 -7.75
CA ASP A 318 -12.58 5.36 -6.77
C ASP A 318 -12.08 4.73 -5.45
N ASN A 319 -11.07 5.35 -4.84
CA ASN A 319 -10.38 4.89 -3.64
C ASN A 319 -11.19 5.22 -2.38
N GLN A 320 -12.35 4.57 -2.23
CA GLN A 320 -13.24 4.71 -1.08
C GLN A 320 -12.80 3.81 0.10
N ALA A 321 -11.58 4.02 0.60
CA ALA A 321 -11.05 3.35 1.78
C ALA A 321 -11.11 4.29 2.99
N SER A 322 -11.91 3.95 4.00
CA SER A 322 -11.85 4.63 5.29
C SER A 322 -10.87 3.91 6.20
N MET A 323 -10.07 4.65 6.95
CA MET A 323 -9.15 4.09 7.94
C MET A 323 -9.83 4.05 9.30
N SER A 324 -9.93 2.87 9.91
CA SER A 324 -10.44 2.74 11.27
C SER A 324 -9.36 2.25 12.23
N LEU A 325 -9.52 2.57 13.50
CA LEU A 325 -8.56 2.25 14.55
C LEU A 325 -9.12 1.13 15.42
N ILE A 326 -8.38 0.03 15.51
CA ILE A 326 -8.74 -1.14 16.33
C ILE A 326 -7.68 -1.37 17.40
N SER A 327 -8.12 -1.42 18.65
CA SER A 327 -7.26 -1.81 19.76
C SER A 327 -6.97 -3.32 19.73
N LEU A 328 -5.70 -3.70 19.77
CA LEU A 328 -5.27 -5.09 19.57
C LEU A 328 -5.26 -5.95 20.86
N GLY A 329 -5.51 -5.36 22.03
CA GLY A 329 -5.45 -6.05 23.33
C GLY A 329 -4.05 -6.55 23.70
N THR A 330 -2.99 -5.94 23.18
CA THR A 330 -1.61 -6.49 23.32
C THR A 330 -1.08 -6.47 24.75
N ASN A 331 -1.68 -5.69 25.64
CA ASN A 331 -1.42 -5.66 27.07
C ASN A 331 -2.01 -6.90 27.80
N LEU A 332 -3.03 -7.55 27.23
CA LEU A 332 -3.67 -8.74 27.79
C LEU A 332 -2.81 -9.99 27.57
N ALA A 333 -2.48 -10.68 28.66
CA ALA A 333 -1.63 -11.88 28.63
C ALA A 333 -2.40 -13.08 28.08
N ASP A 334 -3.59 -13.33 28.63
CA ASP A 334 -4.47 -14.43 28.25
C ASP A 334 -4.92 -14.27 26.77
N PRO A 335 -4.66 -15.26 25.90
CA PRO A 335 -5.09 -15.22 24.52
C PRO A 335 -6.61 -15.15 24.34
N LEU A 336 -7.41 -15.77 25.21
CA LEU A 336 -8.87 -15.76 25.08
C LEU A 336 -9.45 -14.38 25.43
N GLN A 337 -8.98 -13.77 26.52
CA GLN A 337 -9.33 -12.38 26.84
C GLN A 337 -8.91 -11.41 25.74
N ARG A 338 -7.73 -11.63 25.14
CA ARG A 338 -7.25 -10.81 24.02
C ARG A 338 -8.12 -10.96 22.78
N LEU A 339 -8.55 -12.17 22.43
CA LEU A 339 -9.47 -12.40 21.32
C LEU A 339 -10.84 -11.74 21.59
N ALA A 340 -11.38 -11.89 22.80
CA ALA A 340 -12.62 -11.23 23.21
C ALA A 340 -12.54 -9.70 23.08
N HIS A 341 -11.41 -9.10 23.49
CA HIS A 341 -11.14 -7.67 23.32
C HIS A 341 -11.12 -7.25 21.85
N ILE A 342 -10.44 -8.00 20.98
CA ILE A 342 -10.37 -7.71 19.54
C ILE A 342 -11.76 -7.80 18.89
N ARG A 343 -12.56 -8.81 19.25
CA ARG A 343 -13.94 -8.96 18.77
C ARG A 343 -14.81 -7.76 19.20
N ALA A 344 -14.73 -7.36 20.47
CA ALA A 344 -15.47 -6.20 20.98
C ALA A 344 -15.03 -4.89 20.28
N ALA A 345 -13.73 -4.67 20.09
CA ALA A 345 -13.20 -3.51 19.38
C ALA A 345 -13.62 -3.49 17.91
N SER A 346 -13.61 -4.65 17.24
CA SER A 346 -14.06 -4.80 15.85
C SER A 346 -15.56 -4.55 15.69
N ALA A 347 -16.37 -4.99 16.65
CA ALA A 347 -17.81 -4.72 16.68
C ALA A 347 -18.11 -3.22 16.88
N ALA A 348 -17.43 -2.56 17.83
CA ALA A 348 -17.59 -1.12 18.09
C ALA A 348 -17.16 -0.26 16.90
N MET A 349 -16.11 -0.67 16.19
CA MET A 349 -15.71 -0.06 14.92
C MET A 349 -16.84 -0.14 13.89
N LYS A 350 -17.41 -1.34 13.69
CA LYS A 350 -18.46 -1.57 12.67
C LYS A 350 -19.71 -0.73 12.96
N SER A 351 -20.13 -0.63 14.24
CA SER A 351 -21.28 0.19 14.62
C SER A 351 -21.03 1.69 14.40
N THR A 352 -19.83 2.17 14.71
CA THR A 352 -19.45 3.58 14.50
C THR A 352 -19.35 3.93 13.01
N MET A 353 -18.94 2.99 12.15
CA MET A 353 -18.84 3.28 10.71
C MET A 353 -20.20 3.31 10.02
N GLY A 354 -21.17 2.54 10.51
CA GLY A 354 -22.55 2.56 10.00
C GLY A 354 -23.17 3.97 10.03
N SER A 355 -22.75 4.82 10.97
CA SER A 355 -23.24 6.20 11.13
C SER A 355 -22.42 7.27 10.40
N VAL A 356 -21.21 6.97 9.91
CA VAL A 356 -20.26 7.95 9.34
C VAL A 356 -20.14 7.88 7.80
N LYS A 357 -20.80 6.90 7.18
CA LYS A 357 -20.77 6.66 5.71
C LYS A 357 -21.20 7.86 4.84
N SER A 358 -21.81 8.90 5.42
CA SER A 358 -22.38 10.05 4.72
C SER A 358 -21.49 11.32 4.67
N ILE A 359 -20.29 11.36 5.28
CA ILE A 359 -19.64 12.66 5.61
C ILE A 359 -18.23 12.86 5.01
N LEU A 360 -17.62 11.90 4.31
CA LEU A 360 -16.22 12.05 3.86
C LEU A 360 -16.09 12.35 2.35
N PRO A 361 -15.66 13.56 1.94
CA PRO A 361 -15.36 13.86 0.55
C PRO A 361 -14.03 13.24 0.11
N THR A 362 -14.00 12.61 -1.07
CA THR A 362 -12.86 11.86 -1.62
C THR A 362 -11.95 12.64 -2.58
N ASP A 363 -12.27 13.90 -2.91
CA ASP A 363 -11.49 14.70 -3.87
C ASP A 363 -11.28 16.14 -3.40
N PHE A 364 -10.01 16.59 -3.37
CA PHE A 364 -9.64 18.00 -3.17
C PHE A 364 -8.74 18.50 -4.31
N PRO A 365 -9.11 19.58 -5.03
CA PRO A 365 -8.23 20.20 -6.01
C PRO A 365 -7.08 20.93 -5.32
N SER A 366 -5.86 20.73 -5.82
CA SER A 366 -4.62 21.25 -5.21
C SER A 366 -3.87 22.18 -6.17
N LEU A 367 -4.07 23.49 -6.02
CA LEU A 367 -3.13 24.52 -6.50
C LEU A 367 -2.17 24.85 -5.35
N GLY A 368 -0.86 24.90 -5.60
CA GLY A 368 0.17 25.28 -4.60
C GLY A 368 0.49 24.24 -3.51
N VAL A 369 -0.37 23.23 -3.32
CA VAL A 369 -0.16 22.12 -2.37
C VAL A 369 1.07 21.25 -2.70
N PRO A 370 1.48 21.02 -3.97
CA PRO A 370 2.70 20.25 -4.27
C PRO A 370 3.98 20.80 -3.62
N TRP A 371 4.24 22.11 -3.77
CA TRP A 371 5.40 22.75 -3.15
C TRP A 371 5.32 22.76 -1.63
N LEU A 372 4.11 22.94 -1.07
CA LEU A 372 3.89 22.89 0.38
C LEU A 372 4.08 21.47 0.93
N LEU A 373 3.62 20.43 0.24
CA LEU A 373 3.81 19.03 0.64
C LEU A 373 5.26 18.59 0.48
N GLU A 374 5.94 18.94 -0.62
CA GLU A 374 7.38 18.65 -0.78
C GLU A 374 8.20 19.34 0.31
N ALA A 375 7.96 20.62 0.56
CA ALA A 375 8.64 21.37 1.63
C ALA A 375 8.29 20.80 3.01
N ALA A 376 7.02 20.50 3.29
CA ALA A 376 6.58 19.92 4.55
C ALA A 376 7.18 18.52 4.76
N THR A 377 7.28 17.69 3.72
CA THR A 377 7.90 16.36 3.79
C THR A 377 9.39 16.46 4.07
N ALA A 378 10.08 17.35 3.35
CA ALA A 378 11.50 17.61 3.57
C ALA A 378 11.78 18.14 4.99
N LEU A 379 10.93 19.04 5.50
CA LEU A 379 10.98 19.56 6.87
C LEU A 379 10.64 18.48 7.90
N TYR A 380 9.60 17.69 7.67
CA TYR A 380 9.16 16.60 8.55
C TYR A 380 10.24 15.53 8.70
N GLY A 381 10.89 15.15 7.59
CA GLY A 381 12.01 14.23 7.55
C GLY A 381 13.28 14.80 8.21
N LYS A 382 13.67 16.03 7.88
CA LYS A 382 14.89 16.66 8.44
C LYS A 382 14.78 16.99 9.92
N ALA A 383 13.61 17.44 10.40
CA ALA A 383 13.42 17.87 11.79
C ALA A 383 12.96 16.73 12.72
N ARG A 384 12.87 15.48 12.23
CA ARG A 384 12.39 14.31 12.99
C ARG A 384 11.09 14.58 13.74
N VAL A 385 10.16 15.25 13.08
CA VAL A 385 8.94 15.77 13.70
C VAL A 385 8.03 14.61 14.17
N ALA A 386 8.12 13.44 13.52
CA ALA A 386 7.51 12.18 13.96
C ALA A 386 7.88 11.79 15.40
N ASP A 387 9.07 12.21 15.86
CA ASP A 387 9.54 11.92 17.21
C ASP A 387 8.93 12.89 18.26
N ARG A 388 8.26 13.97 17.84
CA ARG A 388 7.83 15.10 18.69
C ARG A 388 6.31 15.41 18.69
N ILE A 389 5.50 14.87 17.77
CA ILE A 389 4.03 15.12 17.70
C ILE A 389 3.22 14.01 18.41
N PRO A 390 2.03 14.30 19.01
CA PRO A 390 1.10 13.29 19.51
C PRO A 390 0.70 12.28 18.41
N ARG A 391 0.87 10.99 18.71
CA ARG A 391 1.17 9.95 17.71
C ARG A 391 -0.09 9.25 17.18
N TRP A 392 -0.30 9.34 15.87
CA TRP A 392 -1.21 8.45 15.14
C TRP A 392 -0.51 7.14 14.75
N PRO A 393 -1.24 6.01 14.69
CA PRO A 393 -0.69 4.73 14.25
C PRO A 393 -0.26 4.84 12.79
N THR A 394 1.05 4.94 12.58
CA THR A 394 1.72 4.93 11.28
C THR A 394 2.49 3.63 11.13
N TRP A 395 2.55 3.13 9.91
CA TRP A 395 3.29 1.92 9.56
C TRP A 395 4.80 2.22 9.59
N SER A 396 5.51 1.58 10.51
CA SER A 396 6.95 1.35 10.33
C SER A 396 7.39 0.10 11.09
N SER A 397 8.53 -0.48 10.72
CA SER A 397 9.19 -1.62 11.37
C SER A 397 10.43 -1.16 12.16
N PRO A 398 10.87 -1.82 13.25
CA PRO A 398 11.99 -1.36 14.05
C PRO A 398 13.28 -1.89 13.41
N THR A 399 14.29 -1.05 13.36
CA THR A 399 15.65 -1.38 12.92
C THR A 399 16.16 -2.68 13.55
N CYS A 400 16.57 -3.65 12.72
CA CYS A 400 17.41 -4.78 13.13
C CYS A 400 18.88 -4.42 12.89
N ARG A 401 19.66 -4.19 13.95
CA ARG A 401 21.12 -4.14 13.86
C ARG A 401 21.68 -5.56 13.99
N GLY A 402 22.30 -6.06 12.91
CA GLY A 402 23.50 -6.90 12.96
C GLY A 402 23.40 -8.36 13.46
N ARG A 403 23.59 -9.27 12.49
CA ARG A 403 24.32 -10.56 12.51
C ARG A 403 23.73 -11.75 13.32
N ARG A 404 23.29 -12.75 12.53
CA ARG A 404 23.06 -14.18 12.84
C ARG A 404 22.08 -14.49 13.97
N CYS A 405 20.81 -14.68 13.61
CA CYS A 405 19.94 -15.60 14.32
C CYS A 405 19.91 -16.93 13.56
N ARG A 406 20.73 -17.90 13.97
CA ARG A 406 20.48 -19.32 13.65
C ARG A 406 19.31 -19.77 14.50
N CYS A 407 18.14 -19.93 13.89
CA CYS A 407 17.06 -20.71 14.51
C CYS A 407 17.39 -22.20 14.33
N THR A 408 18.17 -22.77 15.25
CA THR A 408 18.21 -24.22 15.41
C THR A 408 16.93 -24.64 16.14
N TRP A 409 16.01 -25.25 15.39
CA TRP A 409 14.95 -26.09 15.95
C TRP A 409 15.59 -27.32 16.60
N PRO A 410 15.36 -27.61 17.89
CA PRO A 410 15.49 -28.98 18.36
C PRO A 410 14.21 -29.72 17.97
N ALA A 411 14.39 -30.74 17.14
CA ALA A 411 13.38 -31.74 16.90
C ALA A 411 13.16 -32.63 18.14
N ARG A 412 11.89 -33.06 18.31
CA ARG A 412 11.40 -34.31 18.91
C ARG A 412 10.87 -34.33 20.37
N LYS A 413 9.82 -35.17 20.46
CA LYS A 413 9.17 -35.86 21.59
C LYS A 413 8.15 -35.00 22.36
N CYS A 414 6.86 -35.29 22.41
CA CYS A 414 6.03 -36.45 22.06
C CYS A 414 4.72 -35.98 21.41
#